data_AF-A0A9D8D6I4-F1
#
_entry.id   AF-A0A9D8D6I4-F1
#
_cell.length_a   1.000
_cell.length_b   1.000
_cell.length_c   1.000
_cell.angle_alpha   90.00
_cell.angle_beta   90.00
_cell.angle_gamma   90.00
#
_symmetry.space_group_name_H-M   'P 1'
#
loop_
_entity.id
_entity.type
_entity.pdbx_description
1 polymer ?
#
loop_
_entity_poly.entity_id
_entity_poly.type
_entity_poly.pdbx_seq_one_letter_code
_entity_poly.pdbx_strand_id
1 'polypeptide(L)'
;NGEVVETGHSETGFWRIKPDNQLEVLISHSSGVSEGWVGRFDGPKIQLAMDHAYSAPSAKAIEGGQRLYGLVDGELFYAYDMAFNGHRLQAHIWSTLPRVT
;
A
#
# COMPACT_ATOMS: atom_id res chain seq x y z
N ASN A 1 -1.94 -0.06 25.75
CA ASN A 1 -0.76 -0.58 26.46
C ASN A 1 0.06 -1.60 25.66
N GLY A 2 0.10 -1.51 24.31
CA GLY A 2 0.82 -2.51 23.50
C GLY A 2 0.23 -3.92 23.54
N GLU A 3 -0.97 -4.08 24.08
CA GLU A 3 -1.68 -5.36 24.13
C GLU A 3 -2.23 -5.69 22.74
N VAL A 4 -2.01 -6.93 22.30
CA VAL A 4 -2.61 -7.45 21.07
C VAL A 4 -4.09 -7.70 21.34
N VAL A 5 -4.95 -7.01 20.60
CA VAL A 5 -6.41 -7.09 20.77
C VAL A 5 -7.04 -8.06 19.78
N GLU A 6 -6.65 -8.01 18.51
CA GLU A 6 -7.13 -8.88 17.44
C GLU A 6 -6.21 -8.81 16.22
N THR A 7 -6.44 -9.66 15.23
CA THR A 7 -5.75 -9.59 13.94
C THR A 7 -6.21 -8.34 13.17
N GLY A 8 -5.26 -7.53 12.74
CA GLY A 8 -5.53 -6.37 11.90
C GLY A 8 -5.65 -6.69 10.42
N HIS A 9 -5.51 -5.64 9.61
CA HIS A 9 -5.53 -5.70 8.16
C HIS A 9 -4.41 -6.60 7.61
N SER A 10 -4.72 -7.38 6.57
CA SER A 10 -3.73 -8.20 5.85
C SER A 10 -3.92 -8.07 4.34
N GLU A 11 -2.79 -8.05 3.64
CA GLU A 11 -2.72 -7.96 2.20
C GLU A 11 -1.64 -8.88 1.65
N THR A 12 -1.82 -9.39 0.43
CA THR A 12 -0.84 -10.22 -0.27
C THR A 12 -0.89 -9.96 -1.76
N GLY A 13 0.23 -10.15 -2.45
CA GLY A 13 0.33 -9.68 -3.82
C GLY A 13 1.63 -10.00 -4.52
N PHE A 14 1.77 -9.40 -5.71
CA PHE A 14 2.92 -9.57 -6.58
C PHE A 14 3.44 -8.21 -7.04
N TRP A 15 4.76 -8.05 -6.96
CA TRP A 15 5.49 -6.90 -7.48
C TRP A 15 6.11 -7.27 -8.82
N ARG A 16 5.88 -6.43 -9.83
CA ARG A 16 6.34 -6.67 -11.20
C ARG A 16 7.19 -5.48 -11.65
N ILE A 17 8.47 -5.74 -11.83
CA ILE A 17 9.43 -4.75 -12.33
C ILE A 17 9.30 -4.65 -13.85
N LYS A 18 9.30 -3.43 -14.36
CA LYS A 18 9.21 -3.09 -15.77
C LYS A 18 10.39 -2.22 -16.21
N PRO A 19 10.64 -2.09 -17.52
CA PRO A 19 11.65 -1.16 -18.03
C PRO A 19 11.46 0.27 -17.51
N ASP A 20 12.52 1.06 -17.54
CA ASP A 20 12.52 2.48 -17.15
C ASP A 20 12.10 2.75 -15.69
N ASN A 21 12.49 1.84 -14.80
CA ASN A 21 12.21 1.83 -13.36
C ASN A 21 10.71 1.88 -13.03
N GLN A 22 9.86 1.31 -13.90
CA GLN A 22 8.43 1.23 -13.67
C GLN A 22 8.07 0.01 -12.82
N LEU A 23 7.00 0.14 -12.04
CA LEU A 23 6.45 -0.91 -11.19
C LEU A 23 4.95 -1.07 -11.45
N GLU A 24 4.52 -2.32 -11.53
CA GLU A 24 3.14 -2.73 -11.37
C GLU A 24 3.05 -3.58 -10.10
N VAL A 25 2.09 -3.30 -9.22
CA VAL A 25 1.86 -4.10 -8.01
C VAL A 25 0.41 -4.51 -7.95
N LEU A 26 0.15 -5.80 -7.77
CA LEU A 26 -1.20 -6.35 -7.63
C LEU A 26 -1.34 -6.87 -6.22
N ILE A 27 -2.35 -6.39 -5.50
CA ILE A 27 -2.56 -6.71 -4.09
C ILE A 27 -4.01 -7.14 -3.89
N SER A 28 -4.23 -8.16 -3.06
CA SER A 28 -5.55 -8.55 -2.59
C SER A 28 -5.60 -8.50 -1.06
N HIS A 29 -6.71 -8.01 -0.56
CA HIS A 29 -6.98 -7.77 0.85
C HIS A 29 -7.99 -8.78 1.37
N SER A 30 -7.81 -9.24 2.61
CA SER A 30 -8.78 -10.12 3.27
C SER A 30 -10.15 -9.48 3.48
N SER A 31 -10.27 -8.16 3.34
CA SER A 31 -11.51 -7.38 3.39
C SER A 31 -12.39 -7.46 2.13
N GLY A 32 -11.95 -8.17 1.08
CA GLY A 32 -12.69 -8.29 -0.18
C GLY A 32 -12.41 -7.18 -1.19
N VAL A 33 -11.24 -6.54 -1.08
CA VAL A 33 -10.74 -5.54 -2.03
C VAL A 33 -9.51 -6.10 -2.76
N SER A 34 -9.40 -5.84 -4.06
CA SER A 34 -8.18 -6.08 -4.83
C SER A 34 -7.75 -4.77 -5.50
N GLU A 35 -6.46 -4.47 -5.44
CA GLU A 35 -5.88 -3.20 -5.86
C GLU A 35 -4.80 -3.44 -6.93
N GLY A 36 -4.85 -2.64 -7.98
CA GLY A 36 -3.81 -2.49 -8.98
C GLY A 36 -3.09 -1.16 -8.79
N TRP A 37 -1.77 -1.22 -8.69
CA TRP A 37 -0.89 -0.09 -8.44
C TRP A 37 0.11 0.08 -9.58
N VAL A 38 0.37 1.31 -9.96
CA VAL A 38 1.41 1.68 -10.92
C VAL A 38 2.33 2.73 -10.33
N GLY A 39 3.61 2.68 -10.67
CA GLY A 39 4.55 3.66 -10.15
C GLY A 39 5.98 3.44 -10.59
N ARG A 40 6.91 4.00 -9.82
CA ARG A 40 8.34 3.97 -10.14
C ARG A 40 9.20 3.79 -8.90
N PHE A 41 10.42 3.31 -9.11
CA PHE A 41 11.46 3.29 -8.09
C PHE A 41 12.66 4.15 -8.50
N ASP A 42 13.34 4.70 -7.51
CA ASP A 42 14.58 5.46 -7.65
C ASP A 42 15.48 5.15 -6.45
N GLY A 43 16.49 4.30 -6.70
CA GLY A 43 17.31 3.72 -5.64
C GLY A 43 16.44 3.06 -4.55
N PRO A 44 16.57 3.48 -3.28
CA PRO A 44 15.82 2.92 -2.15
C PRO A 44 14.40 3.48 -1.98
N LYS A 45 13.92 4.35 -2.89
CA LYS A 45 12.60 4.98 -2.81
C LYS A 45 11.64 4.38 -3.83
N ILE A 46 10.40 4.13 -3.43
CA ILE A 46 9.32 3.66 -4.30
C ILE A 46 8.11 4.55 -4.12
N GLN A 47 7.49 4.98 -5.23
CA GLN A 47 6.24 5.72 -5.24
C GLN A 47 5.23 4.99 -6.12
N LEU A 48 4.05 4.70 -5.59
CA LEU A 48 2.94 4.06 -6.28
C LEU A 48 1.70 4.93 -6.20
N ALA A 49 0.92 4.94 -7.28
CA ALA A 49 -0.44 5.45 -7.34
C ALA A 49 -1.39 4.30 -7.69
N MET A 50 -2.57 4.31 -7.09
CA MET A 50 -3.61 3.34 -7.42
C MET A 50 -4.09 3.61 -8.86
N ASP A 51 -4.05 2.57 -9.68
CA ASP A 51 -4.59 2.59 -11.05
C ASP A 51 -6.05 2.15 -11.04
N HIS A 52 -6.34 1.04 -10.36
CA HIS A 52 -7.68 0.51 -10.23
C HIS A 52 -7.88 -0.26 -8.94
N ALA A 53 -9.12 -0.32 -8.46
CA ALA A 53 -9.51 -1.22 -7.38
C ALA A 53 -10.83 -1.91 -7.71
N TYR A 54 -10.90 -3.19 -7.37
CA TYR A 54 -12.15 -3.94 -7.32
C TYR A 54 -12.57 -4.11 -5.87
N SER A 55 -13.86 -3.90 -5.60
CA SER A 55 -14.46 -4.14 -4.29
C SER A 55 -15.60 -5.15 -4.43
N ALA A 56 -15.56 -6.22 -3.62
CA ALA A 56 -16.68 -7.14 -3.52
C ALA A 56 -17.95 -6.39 -3.02
N PRO A 57 -19.17 -6.89 -3.30
CA PRO A 57 -20.41 -6.18 -2.93
C PRO A 57 -20.56 -5.86 -1.43
N SER A 58 -19.91 -6.64 -0.55
CA SER A 58 -19.91 -6.44 0.90
C SER A 58 -18.75 -5.59 1.41
N ALA A 59 -17.79 -5.25 0.55
CA ALA A 59 -16.58 -4.52 0.92
C ALA A 59 -16.83 -3.01 0.92
N LYS A 60 -16.09 -2.28 1.75
CA LYS A 60 -16.02 -0.82 1.68
C LYS A 60 -15.11 -0.44 0.53
N ALA A 61 -15.63 0.34 -0.41
CA ALA A 61 -14.88 0.73 -1.59
C ALA A 61 -13.77 1.74 -1.26
N ILE A 62 -12.62 1.54 -1.89
CA ILE A 62 -11.53 2.51 -1.91
C ILE A 62 -11.61 3.26 -3.25
N GLU A 63 -11.49 4.58 -3.20
CA GLU A 63 -11.69 5.46 -4.36
C GLU A 63 -10.35 5.92 -4.97
N GLY A 64 -9.26 5.76 -4.24
CA GLY A 64 -7.91 6.06 -4.72
C GLY A 64 -6.87 5.88 -3.62
N GLY A 65 -5.60 5.87 -4.01
CA GLY A 65 -4.51 5.71 -3.06
C GLY A 65 -3.15 6.10 -3.59
N GLN A 66 -2.26 6.45 -2.68
CA GLN A 66 -0.83 6.69 -2.94
C GLN A 66 -0.01 5.99 -1.87
N ARG A 67 1.00 5.21 -2.29
CA ARG A 67 1.94 4.54 -1.39
C ARG A 67 3.35 5.07 -1.63
N LEU A 68 4.04 5.41 -0.54
CA LEU A 68 5.45 5.78 -0.54
C LEU A 68 6.20 4.76 0.33
N TYR A 69 7.30 4.23 -0.20
CA TYR A 69 8.24 3.41 0.57
C TYR A 69 9.64 3.99 0.46
N GLY A 70 10.42 3.90 1.53
CA GLY A 70 11.81 4.33 1.56
C GLY A 70 12.63 3.48 2.52
N LEU A 71 13.85 3.12 2.12
CA LEU A 71 14.84 2.58 3.05
C LEU A 71 15.63 3.74 3.67
N VAL A 72 15.49 3.95 4.98
CA VAL A 72 16.15 5.03 5.73
C VAL A 72 16.82 4.42 6.95
N ASP A 73 18.12 4.66 7.11
CA ASP A 73 18.93 4.13 8.22
C ASP A 73 18.78 2.61 8.47
N GLY A 74 18.54 1.84 7.39
CA GLY A 74 18.38 0.39 7.45
C GLY A 74 16.96 -0.10 7.80
N GLU A 75 16.02 0.82 8.02
CA GLU A 75 14.60 0.53 8.27
C GLU A 75 13.74 0.83 7.05
N LEU A 76 12.67 0.06 6.88
CA LEU A 76 11.65 0.33 5.87
C LEU A 76 10.63 1.33 6.41
N PHE A 77 10.63 2.53 5.86
CA PHE A 77 9.61 3.55 6.07
C PHE A 77 8.52 3.35 5.02
N TYR A 78 7.26 3.49 5.43
CA TYR A 78 6.15 3.53 4.49
C TYR A 78 5.06 4.52 4.92
N ALA A 79 4.38 5.06 3.93
CA ALA A 79 3.16 5.84 4.09
C ALA A 79 2.14 5.42 3.04
N TYR A 80 0.88 5.36 3.43
CA TYR A 80 -0.27 5.13 2.57
C TYR A 80 -1.30 6.24 2.81
N ASP A 81 -1.55 7.00 1.76
CA ASP A 81 -2.66 7.95 1.69
C ASP A 81 -3.81 7.32 0.92
N MET A 82 -5.04 7.51 1.39
CA MET A 82 -6.24 6.86 0.86
C MET A 82 -7.36 7.87 0.63
N ALA A 83 -8.05 7.74 -0.50
CA ALA A 83 -9.34 8.35 -0.75
C ALA A 83 -10.44 7.30 -0.53
N PHE A 84 -11.40 7.59 0.35
CA PHE A 84 -12.49 6.67 0.67
C PHE A 84 -13.70 7.45 1.20
N ASN A 85 -14.91 6.90 1.02
CA ASN A 85 -16.17 7.50 1.49
C ASN A 85 -16.34 8.98 1.07
N GLY A 86 -16.01 9.32 -0.18
CA GLY A 86 -16.08 10.68 -0.72
C GLY A 86 -15.04 11.66 -0.17
N HIS A 87 -14.12 11.21 0.70
CA HIS A 87 -12.99 12.01 1.11
C HIS A 87 -11.88 11.96 0.07
N ARG A 88 -11.27 13.12 -0.19
CA ARG A 88 -10.06 13.21 -1.01
C ARG A 88 -8.91 12.46 -0.35
N LEU A 89 -7.88 12.21 -1.15
CA LEU A 89 -6.64 11.58 -0.72
C LEU A 89 -6.06 12.29 0.52
N GLN A 90 -5.87 11.53 1.59
CA GLN A 90 -5.32 12.00 2.86
C GLN A 90 -4.58 10.87 3.57
N ALA A 91 -3.73 11.23 4.54
CA ALA A 91 -2.97 10.27 5.34
C ALA A 91 -3.87 9.21 5.98
N HIS A 92 -3.59 7.94 5.71
CA HIS A 92 -4.32 6.81 6.27
C HIS A 92 -3.46 6.03 7.28
N ILE A 93 -2.27 5.59 6.87
CA ILE A 93 -1.33 4.90 7.76
C ILE A 93 0.11 5.18 7.35
N TRP A 94 0.99 5.22 8.33
CA TRP A 94 2.44 5.24 8.12
C TRP A 94 3.12 4.50 9.27
N SER A 95 4.31 3.97 9.02
CA SER A 95 5.14 3.35 10.05
C SER A 95 6.58 3.17 9.58
N THR A 96 7.42 2.69 10.50
CA THR A 96 8.78 2.21 10.21
C THR A 96 8.89 0.75 10.64
N LEU A 97 9.65 -0.03 9.89
CA LEU A 97 9.84 -1.46 10.12
C LEU A 97 11.34 -1.76 10.16
N PRO A 98 11.89 -2.13 11.31
CA PRO A 98 13.28 -2.59 11.38
C PRO A 98 13.40 -3.95 10.69
N ARG A 99 14.57 -4.20 10.09
CA ARG A 99 14.87 -5.50 9.50
C ARG A 99 14.99 -6.55 10.61
N VAL A 100 14.19 -7.60 10.50
CA VAL A 100 14.33 -8.82 11.31
C VAL A 100 14.99 -9.89 10.46
N THR A 101 16.04 -10.51 10.98
CA THR A 101 16.82 -11.58 10.32
C THR A 101 16.59 -12.93 10.98
#